data_AF-A0A511V5G0-F1
#
_entry.id   AF-A0A511V5G0-F1
#
_cell.length_a   1.000
_cell.length_b   1.000
_cell.length_c   1.000
_cell.angle_alpha   90.00
_cell.angle_beta   90.00
_cell.angle_gamma   90.00
#
_symmetry.space_group_name_H-M   'P 1'
#
loop_
_entity.id
_entity.type
_entity.pdbx_description
1 polymer ?
#
loop_
_entity_poly.entity_id
_entity_poly.type
_entity_poly.pdbx_seq_one_letter_code
_entity_poly.pdbx_strand_id
1 'polypeptide(L)' 'MICLKYDLPVSWEEESPLPNLLAAGLRSRVDEEIGLVNSGTLLFSLEKGDVTCKDLLSLCPHPINPCRMKLTGA' A
#
# COMPACT_ATOMS: atom_id res chain seq x y z
N MET A 1 15.04 -8.83 0.81
CA MET A 1 15.06 -8.11 2.09
C MET A 1 15.29 -6.65 1.77
N ILE A 2 14.43 -5.76 2.26
CA ILE A 2 14.53 -4.31 2.05
C ILE A 2 14.69 -3.68 3.43
N CYS A 3 15.61 -2.72 3.58
CA CYS A 3 15.80 -2.01 4.84
C CYS A 3 15.15 -0.62 4.78
N LEU A 4 14.15 -0.38 5.63
CA LEU A 4 13.47 0.90 5.78
C LEU A 4 14.33 1.87 6.61
N LYS A 5 14.43 3.11 6.13
CA LYS A 5 15.19 4.17 6.83
C LYS A 5 14.38 4.87 7.93
N TYR A 6 13.06 4.79 7.83
CA TYR A 6 12.06 5.42 8.71
C TYR A 6 10.81 4.54 8.75
N ASP A 7 9.99 4.72 9.77
CA ASP A 7 8.74 3.99 9.93
C ASP A 7 7.76 4.38 8.82
N LEU A 8 6.97 3.41 8.38
CA LEU A 8 5.90 3.59 7.42
C LEU A 8 4.56 3.29 8.12
N PRO A 9 3.93 4.31 8.73
CA PRO A 9 2.72 4.10 9.49
C PRO A 9 1.49 3.83 8.62
N VAL A 10 0.52 3.14 9.20
CA VAL A 10 -0.84 2.96 8.68
C VAL A 10 -1.83 3.67 9.61
N SER A 11 -2.71 4.48 9.03
CA SER A 11 -3.92 4.98 9.68
C SER A 11 -5.14 4.51 8.90
N TRP A 12 -6.21 4.18 9.62
CA TRP A 12 -7.49 3.74 9.03
C TRP A 12 -8.42 4.91 8.76
N GLU A 13 -8.24 6.00 9.50
CA GLU A 13 -9.12 7.17 9.56
C GLU A 13 -8.53 8.35 8.80
N GLU A 14 -7.21 8.41 8.68
CA GLU A 14 -6.47 9.51 8.08
C GLU A 14 -5.50 9.03 6.99
N GLU A 15 -5.03 9.97 6.18
CA GLU A 15 -3.98 9.71 5.20
C GLU A 15 -2.71 9.20 5.89
N SER A 16 -2.08 8.17 5.32
CA SER A 16 -0.88 7.58 5.91
C SER A 16 0.16 7.14 4.86
N PRO A 17 1.46 7.19 5.19
CA PRO A 17 2.53 6.97 4.21
C PRO A 17 2.55 5.58 3.59
N LEU A 18 2.24 4.52 4.36
CA LEU A 18 2.34 3.15 3.84
C LEU A 18 1.26 2.82 2.80
N PRO A 19 -0.04 3.09 3.05
CA PRO A 19 -1.07 2.94 2.03
C PRO A 19 -0.86 3.86 0.83
N ASN A 20 -0.38 5.09 1.04
CA ASN A 20 -0.04 6.01 -0.05
C ASN A 20 1.07 5.47 -0.95
N LEU A 21 2.10 4.85 -0.35
CA LEU A 21 3.17 4.19 -1.10
C LEU A 21 2.61 3.03 -1.95
N LEU A 22 1.67 2.24 -1.40
CA LEU A 22 0.99 1.20 -2.17
C LEU A 22 0.16 1.79 -3.32
N ALA A 23 -0.61 2.84 -3.07
CA ALA A 23 -1.38 3.55 -4.11
C ALA A 23 -0.48 4.02 -5.26
N ALA A 24 0.64 4.68 -4.92
CA ALA A 24 1.63 5.15 -5.90
C ALA A 24 2.30 3.98 -6.64
N GLY A 25 2.58 2.88 -5.94
CA GLY A 25 3.08 1.64 -6.51
C GLY A 25 2.12 1.05 -7.54
N LEU A 26 0.83 0.96 -7.21
CA LEU A 26 -0.21 0.49 -8.14
C LEU A 26 -0.30 1.40 -9.38
N ARG A 27 -0.36 2.71 -9.15
CA ARG A 27 -0.38 3.73 -10.22
C ARG A 27 0.78 3.55 -11.20
N SER A 28 2.01 3.47 -10.67
CA SER A 28 3.23 3.35 -11.49
C SER A 28 3.36 2.00 -12.19
N ARG A 29 2.80 0.92 -11.62
CA ARG A 29 2.82 -0.42 -12.24
C ARG A 29 1.87 -0.57 -13.41
N VAL A 30 0.74 0.13 -13.38
CA VAL A 30 -0.30 0.03 -14.41
C VAL A 30 -0.24 1.20 -15.41
N ASP A 31 0.62 2.19 -15.15
CA ASP A 31 0.78 3.42 -15.96
C ASP A 31 -0.53 4.20 -16.12
N GLU A 32 -1.17 4.48 -14.98
CA GLU A 32 -2.45 5.21 -14.92
C GLU A 32 -2.32 6.48 -14.07
N GLU A 33 -3.33 7.34 -14.12
CA GLU A 33 -3.30 8.66 -13.46
C GLU A 33 -3.55 8.59 -11.94
N ILE A 34 -4.32 7.60 -11.49
CA ILE A 34 -4.80 7.48 -10.10
C ILE A 34 -4.62 6.04 -9.61
N GLY A 35 -4.04 5.90 -8.41
CA GLY A 35 -4.03 4.65 -7.66
C GLY A 35 -4.94 4.79 -6.43
N LEU A 36 -5.83 3.82 -6.23
CA LEU A 36 -6.73 3.78 -5.09
C LEU A 36 -6.47 2.53 -4.26
N VAL A 37 -6.49 2.68 -2.94
CA VAL A 37 -6.41 1.58 -1.99
C VAL A 37 -7.36 1.86 -0.84
N ASN A 38 -8.07 0.83 -0.41
CA ASN A 38 -9.00 0.94 0.70
C ASN A 38 -8.23 0.92 2.03
N SER A 39 -8.73 1.68 3.02
CA SER A 39 -8.33 1.48 4.41
C SER A 39 -8.53 0.01 4.81
N GLY A 40 -7.58 -0.54 5.57
CA GLY A 40 -7.58 -1.96 5.95
C GLY A 40 -7.03 -2.94 4.92
N THR A 41 -6.58 -2.46 3.75
CA THR A 41 -5.77 -3.29 2.83
C THR A 41 -4.45 -3.70 3.50
N LEU A 42 -3.83 -2.77 4.22
CA LEU A 42 -2.62 -2.97 5.02
C LEU A 42 -3.01 -2.88 6.48
N LEU A 43 -2.66 -3.92 7.26
CA LEU A 43 -3.22 -4.10 8.60
C LEU A 43 -2.46 -3.37 9.71
N PHE A 44 -1.17 -3.11 9.53
CA PHE A 44 -0.31 -2.51 10.55
C PHE A 44 0.86 -1.73 9.93
N SER A 45 1.51 -0.90 10.74
CA SER A 45 2.69 -0.11 10.33
C SER A 45 3.92 -0.99 10.11
N LEU A 46 4.82 -0.57 9.22
CA LEU A 46 6.16 -1.16 9.13
C LEU A 46 7.15 -0.28 9.87
N GLU A 47 7.86 -0.86 10.84
CA GLU A 47 8.92 -0.18 11.57
C GLU A 47 10.17 -0.02 10.71
N LYS A 48 10.97 1.00 11.02
CA LYS A 48 12.32 1.16 10.49
C LYS A 48 13.15 -0.11 10.70
N GLY A 49 13.93 -0.48 9.70
CA GLY A 49 14.80 -1.65 9.72
C GLY A 49 14.44 -2.66 8.64
N ASP A 50 14.81 -3.91 8.87
CA ASP A 50 14.66 -4.95 7.86
C ASP A 50 13.21 -5.41 7.71
N VAL A 51 12.73 -5.37 6.47
CA VAL A 51 11.42 -5.88 6.06
C VAL A 51 11.63 -7.10 5.18
N THR A 52 10.97 -8.19 5.59
CA THR A 52 11.00 -9.48 4.91
C THR A 52 9.72 -9.69 4.08
N CYS A 53 9.75 -10.68 3.19
CA CYS A 53 8.53 -11.07 2.47
C CYS A 53 7.45 -11.61 3.42
N LYS A 54 7.84 -12.19 4.55
CA LYS A 54 6.89 -12.65 5.58
C LYS A 54 6.16 -11.46 6.18
N ASP A 55 6.85 -10.36 6.48
CA ASP A 55 6.24 -9.15 7.03
C ASP A 55 5.25 -8.56 6.03
N LEU A 56 5.60 -8.50 4.74
CA LEU A 56 4.70 -8.05 3.68
C LEU A 56 3.46 -8.95 3.54
N LEU A 57 3.63 -10.27 3.65
CA LEU A 57 2.52 -11.23 3.60
C LEU A 57 1.62 -11.11 4.84
N SER A 58 2.18 -10.91 6.03
CA SER A 58 1.42 -10.68 7.26
C SER A 58 0.69 -9.32 7.25
N LEU A 59 1.32 -8.31 6.65
CA LEU A 59 0.79 -6.96 6.47
C LEU A 59 -0.44 -6.94 5.55
N CYS A 60 -0.38 -7.68 4.44
CA CYS A 60 -1.46 -7.83 3.46
C CYS A 60 -1.79 -9.33 3.29
N PRO A 61 -2.57 -9.93 4.21
CA PRO A 61 -2.81 -11.36 4.21
C PRO A 61 -3.87 -11.80 3.19
N HIS A 62 -4.57 -10.83 2.60
CA HIS A 62 -5.66 -11.08 1.67
C HIS A 62 -5.10 -11.35 0.26
N PRO A 63 -5.64 -12.34 -0.47
CA PRO A 63 -5.32 -12.53 -1.87
C PRO A 63 -6.02 -11.45 -2.72
N ILE A 64 -5.40 -10.28 -2.85
CA ILE A 64 -5.94 -9.14 -3.60
C ILE A 64 -5.26 -9.06 -4.97
N ASN A 65 -6.05 -8.97 -6.03
CA ASN A 65 -5.57 -8.67 -7.37
C ASN A 65 -5.83 -7.19 -7.69
N PRO A 66 -4.81 -6.41 -8.09
CA PRO A 66 -5.01 -5.09 -8.65
C PRO A 66 -5.95 -5.15 -9.85
N CYS A 67 -6.87 -4.20 -9.96
CA CYS A 67 -7.72 -4.04 -11.12
C CYS A 67 -7.61 -2.63 -11.67
N ARG A 68 -7.91 -2.49 -12.96
CA ARG A 68 -7.95 -1.21 -13.66
C ARG A 68 -9.37 -0.94 -14.11
N MET A 69 -9.85 0.27 -13.90
CA MET A 69 -11.17 0.69 -14.35
C MET A 69 -11.16 2.14 -14.80
N LYS A 70 -12.05 2.49 -15.72
CA LYS A 70 -12.27 3.87 -16.15
C LYS A 70 -13.40 4.46 -15.32
N LEU A 71 -13.12 5.55 -14.62
CA LEU A 71 -14.12 6.31 -13.87
C LEU A 71 -14.43 7.61 -14.62
N THR A 72 -15.71 7.96 -14.73
CA THR A 72 -16.15 9.29 -15.13
C THR A 72 -16.26 10.14 -13.87
N GLY A 73 -15.70 11.35 -13.86
CA GLY A 73 -15.74 12.25 -12.69
C GLY A 73 -17.12 12.88 -12.42
N ALA A 74 -18.19 12.32 -12.98
CA ALA A 74 -19.56 12.81 -12.94
C ALA A 74 -20.43 11.87 -12.09
#